data_AF-A0A7X4X0Z1-F1
#
_entry.id   AF-A0A7X4X0Z1-F1
#
_cell.length_a   1.000
_cell.length_b   1.000
_cell.length_c   1.000
_cell.angle_alpha   90.00
_cell.angle_beta   90.00
_cell.angle_gamma   90.00
#
_symmetry.space_group_name_H-M   'P 1'
#
loop_
_entity.id
_entity.type
_entity.pdbx_description
1 polymer ?
#
loop_
_entity_poly.entity_id
_entity_poly.type
_entity_poly.pdbx_seq_one_letter_code
_entity_poly.pdbx_strand_id
1 'polypeptide(L)'
;MTKKTAINEYIFTLFIEKGLDGLTVPALRDELLTITGEFEDITEARKFLYRQLLPLEKKGLLWTNGQGRTRTYHKSEQFKETVFKPKKRKQQKLKTVVKNSDEALTLDELTLERRKYEAELAIALAEIEEFQLLSERLPLQKSSLLKLSEETRERSVRYLAKINVLNHALKLSNCGEVKC
;
A
#
# COMPACT_ATOMS: atom_id res chain seq x y z
N MET A 1 -25.20 -29.53 -13.72
CA MET A 1 -24.34 -28.68 -14.57
C MET A 1 -23.26 -28.05 -13.70
N THR A 2 -21.98 -28.38 -13.91
CA THR A 2 -20.88 -27.83 -13.08
C THR A 2 -20.57 -26.39 -13.47
N LYS A 3 -20.80 -25.45 -12.54
CA LYS A 3 -20.46 -24.03 -12.76
C LYS A 3 -18.92 -23.89 -12.71
N LYS A 4 -18.33 -23.28 -13.74
CA LYS A 4 -16.89 -23.02 -13.81
C LYS A 4 -16.63 -21.55 -13.49
N THR A 5 -15.87 -21.28 -12.43
CA THR A 5 -15.57 -19.90 -11.99
C THR A 5 -14.09 -19.71 -11.82
N ALA A 6 -13.54 -18.62 -12.40
CA ALA A 6 -12.16 -18.23 -12.18
C ALA A 6 -12.06 -17.40 -10.90
N ILE A 7 -11.16 -17.79 -9.98
CA ILE A 7 -10.89 -17.06 -8.74
C ILE A 7 -9.41 -16.72 -8.64
N ASN A 8 -9.09 -15.70 -7.83
CA ASN A 8 -7.71 -15.30 -7.60
C ASN A 8 -6.90 -16.44 -6.99
N GLU A 9 -5.65 -16.60 -7.43
CA GLU A 9 -4.71 -17.62 -6.97
C GLU A 9 -4.58 -17.69 -5.44
N TYR A 10 -4.44 -16.57 -4.73
CA TYR A 10 -4.31 -16.62 -3.27
C TYR A 10 -5.61 -17.05 -2.58
N ILE A 11 -6.75 -16.67 -3.13
CA ILE A 11 -8.05 -17.07 -2.60
C ILE A 11 -8.30 -18.55 -2.90
N PHE A 12 -7.83 -19.04 -4.05
CA PHE A 12 -7.79 -20.45 -4.39
C PHE A 12 -6.93 -21.21 -3.37
N THR A 13 -5.71 -20.75 -3.09
CA THR A 13 -4.84 -21.37 -2.08
C THR A 13 -5.48 -21.36 -0.70
N LEU A 14 -6.06 -20.25 -0.25
CA LEU A 14 -6.67 -20.14 1.08
C LEU A 14 -7.86 -21.10 1.26
N PHE A 15 -8.83 -21.08 0.34
CA PHE A 15 -10.09 -21.81 0.54
C PHE A 15 -10.10 -23.22 -0.06
N ILE A 16 -9.23 -23.52 -1.03
CA ILE A 16 -9.22 -24.82 -1.72
C ILE A 16 -7.99 -25.62 -1.31
N GLU A 17 -6.77 -25.08 -1.44
CA GLU A 17 -5.55 -25.85 -1.13
C GLU A 17 -5.36 -26.04 0.38
N LYS A 18 -5.44 -24.96 1.15
CA LYS A 18 -5.41 -25.02 2.63
C LYS A 18 -6.74 -25.41 3.24
N GLY A 19 -7.82 -25.41 2.44
CA GLY A 19 -9.14 -25.83 2.90
C GLY A 19 -9.76 -24.94 3.99
N LEU A 20 -9.28 -23.71 4.19
CA LEU A 20 -9.74 -22.85 5.29
C LEU A 20 -11.25 -22.59 5.20
N ASP A 21 -11.93 -22.68 6.34
CA ASP A 21 -13.38 -22.46 6.45
C ASP A 21 -13.72 -21.86 7.81
N GLY A 22 -14.72 -20.98 7.85
CA GLY A 22 -15.19 -20.34 9.09
C GLY A 22 -14.25 -19.31 9.72
N LEU A 23 -13.32 -18.73 8.95
CA LEU A 23 -12.34 -17.77 9.47
C LEU A 23 -12.81 -16.32 9.36
N THR A 24 -12.29 -15.49 10.26
CA THR A 24 -12.47 -14.04 10.24
C THR A 24 -11.50 -13.38 9.25
N VAL A 25 -11.80 -12.15 8.82
CA VAL A 25 -10.92 -11.38 7.91
C VAL A 25 -9.51 -11.18 8.48
N PRO A 26 -9.31 -10.87 9.78
CA PRO A 26 -7.97 -10.80 10.37
C PRO A 26 -7.22 -12.13 10.30
N ALA A 27 -7.87 -13.26 10.58
CA ALA A 27 -7.23 -14.57 10.50
C ALA A 27 -6.85 -14.93 9.05
N LEU A 28 -7.75 -14.67 8.09
CA LEU A 28 -7.46 -14.86 6.66
C LEU A 28 -6.31 -13.97 6.17
N ARG A 29 -6.16 -12.77 6.75
CA ARG A 29 -5.04 -11.87 6.46
C ARG A 29 -3.72 -12.47 6.95
N ASP A 30 -3.69 -12.98 8.17
CA ASP A 30 -2.45 -13.53 8.75
C ASP A 30 -2.01 -14.78 7.98
N GLU A 31 -2.96 -15.62 7.57
CA GLU A 31 -2.70 -16.74 6.65
C GLU A 31 -2.21 -16.27 5.27
N LEU A 32 -2.83 -15.23 4.71
CA LEU A 32 -2.42 -14.66 3.43
C LEU A 32 -1.00 -14.11 3.48
N LEU A 33 -0.64 -13.35 4.52
CA LEU A 33 0.70 -12.80 4.72
C LEU A 33 1.75 -13.91 4.84
N THR A 34 1.42 -15.00 5.52
CA THR A 34 2.29 -16.17 5.63
C THR A 34 2.54 -16.85 4.28
N ILE A 35 1.53 -16.86 3.39
CA ILE A 35 1.62 -17.51 2.06
C ILE A 35 2.39 -16.64 1.07
N THR A 36 2.14 -15.33 1.07
CA THR A 36 2.65 -14.47 -0.01
C THR A 36 3.91 -13.71 0.39
N GLY A 37 4.06 -13.25 1.63
CA GLY A 37 5.14 -12.34 2.03
C GLY A 37 5.21 -11.01 1.25
N GLU A 38 4.28 -10.79 0.31
CA GLU A 38 4.31 -9.72 -0.71
C GLU A 38 3.60 -8.44 -0.28
N PHE A 39 2.88 -8.46 0.84
CA PHE A 39 2.17 -7.27 1.31
C PHE A 39 3.01 -6.56 2.38
N GLU A 40 3.54 -5.39 2.02
CA GLU A 40 4.28 -4.51 2.95
C GLU A 40 3.36 -3.90 4.01
N ASP A 41 2.06 -3.71 3.70
CA ASP A 41 1.07 -3.13 4.59
C ASP A 41 -0.10 -4.09 4.89
N ILE A 42 -0.32 -4.30 6.20
CA ILE A 42 -1.43 -5.05 6.80
C ILE A 42 -2.79 -4.51 6.29
N THR A 43 -2.89 -3.20 6.07
CA THR A 43 -4.11 -2.53 5.60
C THR A 43 -4.41 -2.87 4.15
N GLU A 44 -3.38 -2.89 3.28
CA GLU A 44 -3.53 -3.28 1.88
C GLU A 44 -3.91 -4.76 1.73
N ALA A 45 -3.34 -5.65 2.55
CA ALA A 45 -3.74 -7.06 2.61
C ALA A 45 -5.23 -7.22 2.99
N ARG A 46 -5.71 -6.45 3.98
CA ARG A 46 -7.14 -6.44 4.36
C ARG A 46 -8.04 -5.93 3.23
N LYS A 47 -7.69 -4.81 2.59
CA LYS A 47 -8.46 -4.27 1.46
C LYS A 47 -8.49 -5.26 0.29
N PHE A 48 -7.38 -5.95 0.03
CA PHE A 48 -7.31 -6.99 -0.99
C PHE A 48 -8.28 -8.14 -0.70
N LEU A 49 -8.27 -8.67 0.54
CA LEU A 49 -9.19 -9.73 0.95
C LEU A 49 -10.65 -9.30 0.81
N TYR A 50 -11.03 -8.10 1.27
CA TYR A 50 -12.40 -7.62 1.11
C TYR A 50 -12.83 -7.53 -0.36
N ARG A 51 -11.94 -7.04 -1.24
CA ARG A 51 -12.20 -6.97 -2.69
C ARG A 51 -12.42 -8.34 -3.32
N GLN A 52 -11.82 -9.40 -2.77
CA GLN A 52 -12.00 -10.76 -3.28
C GLN A 52 -13.16 -11.52 -2.62
N LEU A 53 -13.40 -11.33 -1.33
CA LEU A 53 -14.45 -12.02 -0.58
C LEU A 53 -15.84 -11.48 -0.90
N LEU A 54 -15.98 -10.16 -1.06
CA LEU A 54 -17.28 -9.52 -1.29
C LEU A 54 -17.98 -10.02 -2.57
N PRO A 55 -17.30 -10.16 -3.73
CA PRO A 55 -17.91 -10.74 -4.92
C PRO A 55 -18.29 -12.22 -4.76
N LEU A 56 -17.53 -13.00 -3.97
CA LEU A 56 -17.83 -14.41 -3.73
C LEU A 56 -19.08 -14.56 -2.86
N GLU A 57 -19.20 -13.71 -1.85
CA GLU A 57 -20.40 -13.63 -1.03
C GLU A 57 -21.63 -13.22 -1.85
N LYS A 58 -21.52 -12.15 -2.66
CA LYS A 58 -22.60 -11.71 -3.54
C LYS A 58 -23.06 -12.78 -4.54
N LYS A 59 -22.16 -13.69 -4.92
CA LYS A 59 -22.46 -14.82 -5.82
C LYS A 59 -23.04 -16.03 -5.09
N GLY A 60 -23.21 -15.98 -3.77
CA GLY A 60 -23.68 -17.10 -2.95
C GLY A 60 -22.64 -18.21 -2.76
N LEU A 61 -21.38 -17.96 -3.14
CA LEU A 61 -20.29 -18.94 -3.00
C LEU A 61 -19.70 -18.96 -1.59
N LEU A 62 -19.77 -17.83 -0.89
CA LEU A 62 -19.47 -17.75 0.54
C LEU A 62 -20.71 -17.23 1.25
N TRP A 63 -20.96 -17.73 2.45
CA TRP A 63 -21.92 -17.13 3.37
C TRP A 63 -21.17 -16.59 4.58
N THR A 64 -21.73 -15.57 5.23
CA THR A 64 -21.11 -14.97 6.40
C THR A 64 -21.94 -15.21 7.64
N ASN A 65 -21.25 -15.48 8.75
CA ASN A 65 -21.86 -15.59 10.07
C ASN A 65 -21.32 -14.48 10.99
N GLY A 66 -22.19 -13.88 11.80
CA GLY A 66 -21.86 -12.77 12.69
C GLY A 66 -21.86 -11.40 12.01
N GLN A 67 -21.51 -10.36 12.77
CA GLN A 67 -21.51 -8.96 12.32
C GLN A 67 -20.20 -8.25 12.68
N GLY A 68 -19.79 -7.29 11.85
CA GLY A 68 -18.62 -6.46 12.11
C GLY A 68 -17.31 -7.27 12.22
N ARG A 69 -16.61 -7.14 13.35
CA ARG A 69 -15.30 -7.78 13.59
C ARG A 69 -15.39 -9.29 13.84
N THR A 70 -16.54 -9.80 14.24
CA THR A 70 -16.76 -11.24 14.46
C THR A 70 -17.27 -11.94 13.20
N ARG A 71 -17.33 -11.21 12.07
CA ARG A 71 -17.78 -11.76 10.79
C ARG A 71 -16.82 -12.85 10.31
N THR A 72 -17.35 -14.06 10.18
CA THR A 72 -16.66 -15.24 9.66
C THR A 72 -17.17 -15.58 8.27
N TYR A 73 -16.28 -16.07 7.41
CA TYR A 73 -16.60 -16.48 6.04
C TYR A 73 -16.60 -18.01 5.96
N HIS A 74 -17.69 -18.57 5.45
CA HIS A 74 -17.90 -20.00 5.33
C HIS A 74 -18.19 -20.38 3.89
N LYS A 75 -17.76 -21.57 3.47
CA LYS A 75 -18.05 -22.13 2.14
C LYS A 75 -19.52 -22.53 2.07
N SER A 76 -20.18 -22.14 0.98
CA SER A 76 -21.54 -22.62 0.71
C SER A 76 -21.55 -23.96 -0.02
N GLU A 77 -22.71 -24.61 -0.11
CA GLU A 77 -22.87 -25.81 -0.95
C GLU A 77 -22.53 -25.53 -2.41
N GLN A 78 -22.91 -24.34 -2.91
CA GLN A 78 -22.56 -23.89 -4.25
C GLN A 78 -21.05 -23.78 -4.45
N PHE A 79 -20.26 -23.47 -3.41
CA PHE A 79 -18.80 -23.49 -3.49
C PHE A 79 -18.27 -24.88 -3.82
N LYS A 80 -18.81 -25.92 -3.18
CA LYS A 80 -18.37 -27.32 -3.36
C LYS A 80 -18.72 -27.86 -4.75
N GLU A 81 -19.83 -27.41 -5.31
CA GLU A 81 -20.28 -27.79 -6.66
C GLU A 81 -19.58 -27.02 -7.79
N THR A 82 -18.90 -25.92 -7.46
CA THR A 82 -18.25 -25.05 -8.43
C THR A 82 -16.82 -25.52 -8.69
N VAL A 83 -16.49 -25.76 -9.97
CA VAL A 83 -15.11 -26.06 -10.36
C VAL A 83 -14.35 -24.75 -10.49
N PHE A 84 -13.47 -24.50 -9.54
CA PHE A 84 -12.61 -23.32 -9.53
C PHE A 84 -11.35 -23.56 -10.34
N LYS A 85 -10.97 -22.57 -11.15
CA LYS A 85 -9.64 -22.52 -11.76
C LYS A 85 -8.86 -21.37 -11.13
N PRO A 86 -7.63 -21.61 -10.64
CA PRO A 86 -6.78 -20.53 -10.18
C PRO A 86 -6.48 -19.67 -11.39
N LYS A 87 -7.00 -18.45 -11.39
CA LYS A 87 -6.53 -17.45 -12.32
C LYS A 87 -5.22 -16.98 -11.73
N LYS A 88 -4.11 -17.56 -12.23
CA LYS A 88 -2.78 -16.98 -12.05
C LYS A 88 -2.97 -15.49 -12.25
N ARG A 89 -2.46 -14.69 -11.31
CA ARG A 89 -2.29 -13.28 -11.63
C ARG A 89 -1.60 -13.31 -13.00
N LYS A 90 -2.23 -12.76 -14.07
CA LYS A 90 -1.43 -11.92 -14.96
C LYS A 90 -0.72 -11.10 -13.94
N GLN A 91 0.61 -11.24 -13.82
CA GLN A 91 1.37 -10.32 -13.00
C GLN A 91 0.74 -9.00 -13.37
N GLN A 92 -0.04 -8.45 -12.45
CA GLN A 92 -0.06 -7.03 -12.35
C GLN A 92 1.43 -6.91 -12.05
N LYS A 93 2.20 -6.61 -13.13
CA LYS A 93 2.88 -5.35 -13.14
C LYS A 93 1.99 -4.52 -12.23
N LEU A 94 2.40 -4.43 -10.97
CA LEU A 94 2.35 -3.17 -10.27
C LEU A 94 2.42 -2.16 -11.40
N LYS A 95 1.60 -1.13 -11.40
CA LYS A 95 2.08 0.00 -12.16
C LYS A 95 3.43 0.45 -11.52
N THR A 96 4.55 -0.31 -11.57
CA THR A 96 5.57 -0.01 -12.56
C THR A 96 4.82 0.32 -13.83
N VAL A 97 4.37 1.58 -13.86
CA VAL A 97 4.53 2.45 -15.00
C VAL A 97 5.74 1.88 -15.70
N VAL A 98 5.45 1.11 -16.75
CA VAL A 98 6.43 0.89 -17.78
C VAL A 98 6.75 2.33 -18.10
N LYS A 99 7.95 2.76 -17.69
CA LYS A 99 8.59 3.91 -18.27
C LYS A 99 8.58 3.59 -19.75
N ASN A 100 7.49 3.95 -20.42
CA ASN A 100 7.56 4.34 -21.80
C ASN A 100 8.56 5.48 -21.70
N SER A 101 9.80 5.16 -22.03
CA SER A 101 10.76 6.13 -22.50
C SER A 101 9.97 7.01 -23.47
N ASP A 102 9.71 8.24 -23.03
CA ASP A 102 8.92 9.31 -23.65
C ASP A 102 7.47 9.55 -23.17
N GLU A 103 7.03 9.00 -22.03
CA GLU A 103 5.80 9.47 -21.37
C GLU A 103 6.11 10.55 -20.33
N ALA A 104 5.62 11.77 -20.60
CA ALA A 104 5.63 12.89 -19.66
C ALA A 104 5.10 12.44 -18.29
N LEU A 105 5.86 12.73 -17.23
CA LEU A 105 5.43 12.51 -15.84
C LEU A 105 4.02 13.09 -15.66
N THR A 106 3.09 12.25 -15.20
CA THR A 106 1.71 12.70 -15.03
C THR A 106 1.64 13.71 -13.88
N LEU A 107 0.71 14.68 -13.98
CA LEU A 107 0.52 15.69 -12.93
C LEU A 107 0.29 15.06 -11.55
N ASP A 108 -0.45 13.95 -11.51
CA ASP A 108 -0.71 13.18 -10.29
C ASP A 108 0.57 12.59 -9.67
N GLU A 109 1.51 12.09 -10.48
CA GLU A 109 2.80 11.57 -9.99
C GLU A 109 3.66 12.68 -9.39
N LEU A 110 3.71 13.86 -10.03
CA LEU A 110 4.44 15.02 -9.52
C LEU A 110 3.84 15.54 -8.20
N THR A 111 2.51 15.55 -8.06
CA THR A 111 1.87 15.95 -6.79
C THR A 111 2.12 14.94 -5.68
N LEU A 112 2.14 13.65 -5.99
CA LEU A 112 2.49 12.60 -5.03
C LEU A 112 3.96 12.72 -4.59
N GLU A 113 4.86 12.95 -5.53
CA GLU A 113 6.29 13.15 -5.24
C GLU A 113 6.50 14.38 -4.35
N ARG A 114 5.77 15.49 -4.61
CA ARG A 114 5.83 16.68 -3.76
C ARG A 114 5.42 16.37 -2.32
N ARG A 115 4.28 15.69 -2.13
CA ARG A 115 3.79 15.30 -0.79
C ARG A 115 4.78 14.42 -0.04
N LYS A 116 5.49 13.54 -0.76
CA LYS A 116 6.55 12.72 -0.15
C LYS A 116 7.66 13.60 0.41
N TYR A 117 8.19 14.54 -0.36
CA TYR A 117 9.26 15.42 0.15
C TYR A 117 8.77 16.38 1.24
N GLU A 118 7.50 16.80 1.23
CA GLU A 118 6.91 17.58 2.34
C GLU A 118 6.93 16.77 3.65
N ALA A 119 6.59 15.49 3.60
CA ALA A 119 6.66 14.61 4.77
C ALA A 119 8.11 14.40 5.25
N GLU A 120 9.04 14.12 4.33
CA GLU A 120 10.47 13.96 4.65
C GLU A 120 11.08 15.23 5.25
N LEU A 121 10.66 16.41 4.76
CA LEU A 121 11.06 17.69 5.32
C LEU A 121 10.56 17.85 6.76
N ALA A 122 9.30 17.52 7.03
CA ALA A 122 8.74 17.60 8.39
C ALA A 122 9.47 16.68 9.37
N ILE A 123 9.82 15.45 8.93
CA ILE A 123 10.61 14.51 9.73
C ILE A 123 12.00 15.09 10.02
N ALA A 124 12.71 15.58 8.99
CA ALA A 124 14.05 16.13 9.15
C ALA A 124 14.07 17.35 10.12
N LEU A 125 13.04 18.19 10.10
CA LEU A 125 12.93 19.31 11.04
C LEU A 125 12.72 18.82 12.48
N ALA A 126 11.86 17.82 12.69
CA ALA A 126 11.67 17.22 14.01
C ALA A 126 12.95 16.54 14.52
N GLU A 127 13.69 15.83 13.66
CA GLU A 127 14.97 15.22 14.03
C GLU A 127 16.01 16.25 14.47
N ILE A 128 16.08 17.42 13.82
CA ILE A 128 16.98 18.51 14.21
C ILE A 128 16.65 19.00 15.62
N GLU A 129 15.37 19.22 15.93
CA GLU A 129 14.92 19.63 17.25
C GLU A 129 15.30 18.58 18.31
N GLU A 130 15.06 17.29 18.02
CA GLU A 130 15.43 16.20 18.92
C GLU A 130 16.95 16.08 19.13
N PHE A 131 17.77 16.29 18.09
CA PHE A 131 19.23 16.31 18.25
C PHE A 131 19.69 17.46 19.14
N GLN A 132 19.09 18.63 19.02
CA GLN A 132 19.41 19.78 19.87
C GLN A 132 19.07 19.50 21.33
N LEU A 133 17.84 19.03 21.60
CA LEU A 133 17.39 18.65 22.94
C LEU A 133 18.26 17.55 23.56
N LEU A 134 18.60 16.52 22.77
CA LEU A 134 19.44 15.43 23.24
C LEU A 134 20.87 15.90 23.51
N SER A 135 21.38 16.87 22.74
CA SER A 135 22.72 17.44 22.93
C SER A 135 22.87 18.22 24.24
N GLU A 136 21.77 18.79 24.75
CA GLU A 136 21.71 19.44 26.06
C GLU A 136 21.75 18.42 27.19
N ARG A 137 21.08 17.28 27.01
CA ARG A 137 21.04 16.18 27.99
C ARG A 137 22.32 15.35 28.02
N LEU A 138 23.04 15.27 26.89
CA LEU A 138 24.26 14.46 26.73
C LEU A 138 25.47 15.32 26.33
N PRO A 139 26.01 16.13 27.28
CA PRO A 139 27.10 17.07 26.98
C PRO A 139 28.37 16.37 26.46
N LEU A 140 28.62 15.12 26.87
CA LEU A 140 29.76 14.32 26.41
C LEU A 140 29.71 14.01 24.90
N GLN A 141 28.52 13.93 24.32
CA GLN A 141 28.29 13.59 22.91
C GLN A 141 27.81 14.79 22.08
N LYS A 142 27.73 15.98 22.70
CA LYS A 142 27.16 17.19 22.12
C LYS A 142 27.74 17.53 20.75
N SER A 143 29.06 17.46 20.59
CA SER A 143 29.72 17.77 19.32
C SER A 143 29.29 16.82 18.19
N SER A 144 29.13 15.53 18.47
CA SER A 144 28.66 14.54 17.50
C SER A 144 27.18 14.71 17.16
N LEU A 145 26.34 14.98 18.16
CA LEU A 145 24.90 15.22 17.97
C LEU A 145 24.64 16.50 17.17
N LEU A 146 25.39 17.57 17.41
CA LEU A 146 25.29 18.80 16.62
C LEU A 146 25.77 18.62 15.18
N LYS A 147 26.80 17.79 14.94
CA LYS A 147 27.19 17.42 13.56
C LYS A 147 26.05 16.71 12.84
N LEU A 148 25.42 15.73 13.49
CA LEU A 148 24.29 15.01 12.91
C LEU A 148 23.08 15.93 12.66
N SER A 149 22.83 16.88 13.57
CA SER A 149 21.85 17.95 13.37
C SER A 149 22.14 18.80 12.14
N GLU A 150 23.39 19.20 11.91
CA GLU A 150 23.77 19.97 10.71
C GLU A 150 23.65 19.14 9.43
N GLU A 151 24.02 17.86 9.46
CA GLU A 151 23.80 16.95 8.32
C GLU A 151 22.30 16.80 7.98
N THR A 152 21.44 16.65 9.00
CA THR A 152 19.98 16.62 8.80
C THR A 152 19.46 17.96 8.28
N ARG A 153 20.03 19.08 8.72
CA ARG A 153 19.72 20.42 8.19
C ARG A 153 20.08 20.55 6.70
N GLU A 154 21.22 20.04 6.27
CA GLU A 154 21.55 20.02 4.84
C GLU A 154 20.54 19.19 4.03
N ARG A 155 20.10 18.05 4.58
CA ARG A 155 19.06 17.22 3.94
C ARG A 155 17.72 17.96 3.85
N SER A 156 17.33 18.70 4.88
CA SER A 156 16.08 19.49 4.87
C SER A 156 16.09 20.55 3.76
N VAL A 157 17.22 21.24 3.57
CA VAL A 157 17.40 22.21 2.46
C VAL A 157 17.24 21.51 1.10
N ARG A 158 17.78 20.30 0.94
CA ARG A 158 17.61 19.53 -0.31
C ARG A 158 16.16 19.15 -0.57
N TYR A 159 15.40 18.74 0.46
CA TYR A 159 13.97 18.46 0.30
C TYR A 159 13.18 19.71 -0.08
N LEU A 160 13.46 20.85 0.57
CA LEU A 160 12.82 22.12 0.25
C LEU A 160 13.12 22.56 -1.21
N ALA A 161 14.37 22.41 -1.66
CA ALA A 161 14.74 22.69 -3.04
C ALA A 161 13.94 21.81 -4.03
N LYS A 162 13.79 20.51 -3.74
CA LYS A 162 12.99 19.59 -4.57
C LYS A 162 11.52 19.98 -4.60
N ILE A 163 10.92 20.31 -3.46
CA ILE A 163 9.53 20.79 -3.36
C ILE A 163 9.34 22.04 -4.21
N ASN A 164 10.28 22.98 -4.17
CA ASN A 164 10.20 24.20 -4.97
C ASN A 164 10.23 23.91 -6.47
N VAL A 165 11.15 23.05 -6.93
CA VAL A 165 11.23 22.65 -8.34
C VAL A 165 9.92 21.98 -8.78
N LEU A 166 9.37 21.06 -7.97
CA LEU A 166 8.10 20.41 -8.27
C LEU A 166 6.93 21.42 -8.31
N ASN A 167 6.91 22.39 -7.40
CA ASN A 167 5.89 23.45 -7.42
C ASN A 167 5.98 24.31 -8.70
N HIS A 168 7.19 24.62 -9.18
CA HIS A 168 7.36 25.30 -10.46
C HIS A 168 6.87 24.45 -11.64
N ALA A 169 7.23 23.16 -11.67
CA ALA A 169 6.77 22.23 -12.70
C ALA A 169 5.24 22.13 -12.75
N LEU A 170 4.59 21.91 -11.59
CA LEU A 170 3.13 21.84 -11.46
C LEU A 170 2.44 23.13 -11.91
N LYS A 171 3.01 24.29 -11.58
CA LYS A 171 2.48 25.59 -12.03
C LYS A 171 2.54 25.74 -13.55
N LEU A 172 3.62 25.31 -14.19
CA LEU A 172 3.78 25.36 -15.64
C LEU A 172 2.77 24.43 -16.33
N SER A 173 2.54 23.23 -15.79
CA SER A 173 1.55 22.29 -16.31
C SER A 173 0.12 22.81 -16.22
N ASN A 174 -0.26 23.45 -15.11
CA ASN A 174 -1.61 24.01 -14.93
C ASN A 174 -1.89 25.26 -15.80
N CYS A 175 -0.85 26.00 -16.20
CA CYS A 175 -1.00 27.19 -17.04
C CYS A 175 -1.22 26.84 -18.52
N GLY A 176 -0.88 25.61 -18.93
CA GLY A 176 -1.09 25.11 -20.30
C GLY A 176 -2.56 24.81 -20.64
N GLU A 177 -3.43 24.60 -19.65
CA GLU A 177 -4.85 24.27 -19.86
C GLU A 177 -5.74 25.50 -20.10
N VAL A 178 -5.23 26.72 -19.91
CA VAL A 178 -6.02 27.98 -20.00
C VAL A 178 -5.93 28.67 -21.38
N LYS A 179 -5.25 28.04 -22.36
CA LYS A 179 -5.18 28.56 -23.74
C LYS A 179 -5.76 27.56 -24.73
N CYS A 180 -7.09 27.50 -24.83
CA CYS A 180 -7.86 27.07 -26.01
C CYS A 180 -9.16 27.86 -26.05
#